data_AF-A0A957Y541-F1
#
_entry.id   AF-A0A957Y541-F1
#
_cell.length_a   1.000
_cell.length_b   1.000
_cell.length_c   1.000
_cell.angle_alpha   90.00
_cell.angle_beta   90.00
_cell.angle_gamma   90.00
#
_symmetry.space_group_name_H-M   'P 1'
#
loop_
_entity.id
_entity.type
_entity.pdbx_description
1 polymer ?
#
loop_
_entity_poly.entity_id
_entity_poly.type
_entity_poly.pdbx_seq_one_letter_code
_entity_poly.pdbx_strand_id
1 'polypeptide(L)'
;MLHFLTAGESHGPALTAILEGLPAGLPLSAGDLAEDLARRQTAYGAGGRMKIESDRARVLSGVMAGQTTGAPIALLIENKDFAKWRER
;
A
#
# COMPACT_ATOMS: atom_id res chain seq x y z
N MET A 1 -18.85 7.56 -7.34
CA MET A 1 -17.91 6.99 -8.33
C MET A 1 -16.60 6.73 -7.59
N LEU A 2 -15.95 5.59 -7.83
CA LEU A 2 -14.68 5.28 -7.17
C LEU A 2 -13.54 6.04 -7.87
N HIS A 3 -12.77 6.79 -7.10
CA HIS A 3 -11.59 7.52 -7.56
C HIS A 3 -10.37 7.12 -6.74
N PHE A 4 -9.20 7.09 -7.36
CA PHE A 4 -7.96 6.90 -6.63
C PHE A 4 -6.78 7.62 -7.26
N LEU A 5 -5.82 7.98 -6.43
CA LEU A 5 -4.56 8.60 -6.78
C LEU A 5 -3.42 7.83 -6.12
N THR A 6 -2.30 7.71 -6.83
CA THR A 6 -1.07 7.12 -6.29
C THR A 6 0.05 8.15 -6.39
N ALA A 7 1.01 8.08 -5.46
CA ALA A 7 2.21 8.91 -5.50
C ALA A 7 3.40 8.16 -4.89
N GLY A 8 4.61 8.62 -5.24
CA GLY A 8 5.87 8.11 -4.72
C GLY A 8 6.80 7.57 -5.83
N GLU A 9 8.09 7.58 -5.52
CA GLU A 9 9.16 7.22 -6.43
C GLU A 9 9.75 5.84 -6.09
N SER A 10 10.28 5.13 -7.10
CA SER A 10 10.89 3.80 -6.90
C SER A 10 12.04 3.78 -5.88
N HIS A 11 12.72 4.91 -5.69
CA HIS A 11 13.79 5.11 -4.72
C HIS A 11 13.46 6.18 -3.67
N GLY A 12 12.21 6.66 -3.65
CA GLY A 12 11.73 7.59 -2.63
C GLY A 12 11.45 6.86 -1.30
N PRO A 13 11.14 7.61 -0.22
CA PRO A 13 10.97 7.05 1.11
C PRO A 13 9.76 6.12 1.24
N ALA A 14 8.70 6.37 0.47
CA ALA A 14 7.47 5.60 0.53
C ALA A 14 6.64 5.77 -0.74
N LEU A 15 5.69 4.86 -0.92
CA LEU A 15 4.59 4.96 -1.86
C LEU A 15 3.29 5.23 -1.07
N THR A 16 2.39 5.99 -1.66
CA THR A 16 1.07 6.26 -1.08
C THR A 16 -0.03 6.08 -2.10
N ALA A 17 -1.23 5.74 -1.62
CA ALA A 17 -2.45 5.76 -2.40
C ALA A 17 -3.58 6.40 -1.61
N ILE A 18 -4.42 7.17 -2.27
CA ILE A 18 -5.65 7.73 -1.71
C ILE A 18 -6.82 7.23 -2.55
N LEU A 19 -7.81 6.61 -1.91
CA LEU A 19 -9.01 6.10 -2.54
C LEU A 19 -10.23 6.83 -1.95
N GLU A 20 -11.12 7.34 -2.81
CA GLU A 20 -12.33 8.05 -2.44
C GLU A 20 -13.57 7.45 -3.15
N GLY A 21 -14.72 7.51 -2.48
CA GLY A 21 -15.99 7.06 -3.04
C GLY A 21 -16.33 5.60 -2.75
N LEU A 22 -15.61 4.97 -1.82
CA LEU A 22 -15.98 3.67 -1.25
C LEU A 22 -17.18 3.83 -0.30
N PRO A 23 -18.16 2.91 -0.34
CA PRO A 23 -19.23 2.90 0.65
C PRO A 23 -18.69 2.51 2.03
N ALA A 24 -19.40 2.91 3.09
CA ALA A 24 -19.14 2.44 4.45
C ALA A 24 -19.60 0.99 4.64
N GLY A 25 -18.99 0.28 5.59
CA GLY A 25 -19.37 -1.07 5.99
C GLY A 25 -18.73 -2.21 5.21
N LEU A 26 -17.81 -1.92 4.28
CA LEU A 26 -17.06 -2.98 3.58
C LEU A 26 -15.96 -3.52 4.50
N PRO A 27 -15.82 -4.84 4.64
CA PRO A 27 -14.72 -5.42 5.40
C PRO A 27 -13.39 -5.11 4.72
N LEU A 28 -12.44 -4.59 5.50
CA LEU A 28 -11.08 -4.35 5.04
C LEU A 28 -10.10 -4.43 6.21
N SER A 29 -9.11 -5.28 6.07
CA SER A 29 -8.02 -5.48 7.02
C SER A 29 -6.66 -5.28 6.36
N ALA A 30 -5.64 -5.05 7.19
CA ALA A 30 -4.25 -5.03 6.70
C ALA A 30 -3.80 -6.41 6.16
N GLY A 31 -4.45 -7.50 6.58
CA GLY A 31 -4.16 -8.85 6.09
C GLY A 31 -4.56 -9.03 4.63
N ASP A 32 -5.71 -8.49 4.24
CA ASP A 32 -6.21 -8.54 2.86
C ASP A 32 -5.20 -7.86 1.91
N LEU A 33 -4.66 -6.71 2.32
CA LEU A 33 -3.63 -5.99 1.55
C LEU A 33 -2.30 -6.76 1.48
N ALA A 34 -1.92 -7.46 2.55
CA ALA A 34 -0.66 -8.19 2.61
C ALA A 34 -0.65 -9.39 1.66
N GLU A 35 -1.77 -10.10 1.51
CA GLU A 35 -1.89 -11.20 0.56
C GLU A 35 -1.67 -10.70 -0.87
N ASP A 36 -2.37 -9.63 -1.26
CA ASP A 36 -2.27 -9.04 -2.59
C ASP A 36 -0.85 -8.53 -2.90
N LEU A 37 -0.20 -7.89 -1.92
CA LEU A 37 1.19 -7.44 -2.05
C LEU A 37 2.16 -8.63 -2.18
N ALA A 38 1.96 -9.72 -1.44
CA ALA A 38 2.79 -10.92 -1.55
C ALA A 38 2.65 -11.57 -2.93
N ARG A 39 1.43 -11.66 -3.49
CA ARG A 39 1.21 -12.19 -4.84
C ARG A 39 1.98 -11.39 -5.90
N ARG A 40 2.06 -10.06 -5.76
CA ARG A 40 2.84 -9.18 -6.65
C ARG A 40 4.34 -9.52 -6.63
N GLN A 41 4.86 -9.92 -5.48
CA GLN A 41 6.29 -10.21 -5.29
C GLN A 41 6.73 -11.56 -5.87
N THR A 42 5.77 -12.47 -6.10
CA THR A 42 6.05 -13.81 -6.65
C THR A 42 5.71 -13.95 -8.14
N ALA A 43 5.19 -12.90 -8.78
CA ALA A 43 4.78 -12.93 -10.18
C ALA A 43 5.98 -13.07 -11.14
N TYR A 44 5.72 -13.62 -12.34
CA TYR A 44 6.74 -13.73 -13.40
C TYR A 44 7.28 -12.34 -13.75
N GLY A 45 8.61 -12.17 -13.70
CA GLY A 45 9.27 -10.87 -13.84
C GLY A 45 9.62 -10.17 -12.52
N ALA A 46 9.27 -10.75 -11.37
CA ALA A 46 9.72 -10.26 -10.07
C ALA A 46 11.25 -10.37 -9.94
N GLY A 47 11.91 -9.21 -9.88
CA GLY A 47 13.37 -9.11 -9.74
C GLY A 47 13.88 -9.55 -8.37
N GLY A 48 15.21 -9.65 -8.23
CA GLY A 48 15.84 -10.11 -6.99
C GLY A 48 15.43 -9.32 -5.74
N ARG A 49 15.11 -8.03 -5.88
CA ARG A 49 14.68 -7.17 -4.76
C ARG A 49 13.33 -7.57 -4.16
N MET A 50 12.38 -8.01 -5.00
CA MET A 50 11.05 -8.44 -4.54
C MET A 50 11.08 -9.76 -3.76
N LYS A 51 12.18 -10.52 -3.84
CA LYS A 51 12.40 -11.76 -3.06
C LYS A 51 12.89 -11.49 -1.63
N ILE A 52 13.33 -10.26 -1.35
CA ILE A 52 14.03 -9.90 -0.11
C ILE A 52 13.21 -8.87 0.69
N GLU A 53 12.50 -7.97 0.00
CA GLU A 53 11.62 -7.00 0.64
C GLU A 53 10.22 -7.60 0.87
N SER A 54 9.68 -7.44 2.07
CA SER A 54 8.28 -7.75 2.39
C SER A 54 7.48 -6.44 2.42
N ASP A 55 6.79 -6.11 1.33
CA ASP A 55 5.98 -4.90 1.28
C ASP A 55 4.81 -5.04 2.26
N ARG A 56 4.57 -4.00 3.05
CA ARG A 56 3.39 -3.93 3.94
C ARG A 56 2.71 -2.59 3.70
N ALA A 57 1.42 -2.64 3.37
CA ALA A 57 0.58 -1.46 3.36
C ALA A 57 0.07 -1.17 4.76
N ARG A 58 0.21 0.08 5.18
CA ARG A 58 -0.39 0.64 6.39
C ARG A 58 -1.62 1.44 5.97
N VAL A 59 -2.76 1.13 6.58
CA VAL A 59 -3.98 1.94 6.43
C VAL A 59 -3.90 3.10 7.41
N LEU A 60 -3.90 4.33 6.90
CA LEU A 60 -3.79 5.56 7.69
C LEU A 60 -5.13 6.23 7.97
N SER A 61 -6.15 5.99 7.12
CA SER A 61 -7.48 6.59 7.26
C SER A 61 -8.56 5.72 6.61
N GLY A 62 -9.83 6.08 6.81
CA GLY A 62 -10.97 5.53 6.08
C GLY A 62 -11.42 4.14 6.52
N VAL A 63 -10.68 3.47 7.40
CA VAL A 63 -11.02 2.16 7.98
C VAL A 63 -11.03 2.25 9.51
N MET A 64 -12.06 1.69 10.14
CA MET A 64 -12.19 1.60 11.59
C MET A 64 -12.86 0.27 11.95
N ALA A 65 -12.38 -0.40 13.00
CA ALA A 65 -12.89 -1.69 13.46
C ALA A 65 -13.01 -2.75 12.33
N GLY A 66 -12.06 -2.75 11.38
CA GLY A 66 -12.02 -3.69 10.26
C GLY A 66 -13.02 -3.40 9.13
N GLN A 67 -13.64 -2.22 9.12
CA GLN A 67 -14.61 -1.83 8.08
C GLN A 67 -14.32 -0.45 7.52
N THR A 68 -14.66 -0.23 6.25
CA THR A 68 -14.63 1.08 5.63
C THR A 68 -15.64 2.02 6.29
N THR A 69 -15.28 3.29 6.41
CA THR A 69 -16.11 4.32 7.05
C THR A 69 -16.84 5.19 6.04
N GLY A 70 -16.54 5.05 4.75
CA GLY A 70 -17.00 5.94 3.68
C GLY A 70 -16.11 7.19 3.50
N ALA A 71 -15.24 7.50 4.46
CA ALA A 71 -14.21 8.52 4.31
C ALA A 71 -13.06 8.02 3.40
N PRO A 72 -12.26 8.92 2.81
CA PRO A 72 -11.12 8.53 1.99
C PRO A 72 -10.15 7.60 2.72
N ILE A 73 -9.71 6.56 2.02
CA ILE A 73 -8.71 5.61 2.51
C ILE A 73 -7.33 6.07 2.04
N ALA A 74 -6.44 6.34 2.98
CA ALA A 74 -5.04 6.58 2.72
C ALA A 74 -4.23 5.33 3.06
N LEU A 75 -3.38 4.90 2.12
CA LEU A 75 -2.46 3.78 2.27
C LEU A 75 -1.02 4.27 2.18
N LEU A 76 -0.15 3.72 3.02
CA LEU A 76 1.29 3.99 2.99
C LEU A 76 2.07 2.68 2.88
N ILE A 77 3.00 2.60 1.94
CA ILE A 77 3.96 1.51 1.82
C ILE A 77 5.36 2.10 1.95
N GLU A 78 6.07 1.74 3.02
CA GLU A 78 7.42 2.22 3.28
C GLU A 78 8.43 1.53 2.35
N ASN A 79 9.33 2.29 1.75
CA ASN A 79 10.39 1.76 0.89
C ASN A 79 11.63 1.44 1.74
N LYS A 80 11.84 0.15 2.03
CA LYS A 80 12.95 -0.29 2.90
C LYS A 80 14.32 0.02 2.32
N ASP A 81 14.45 0.05 0.99
CA ASP A 81 15.71 0.38 0.32
C ASP A 81 16.08 1.87 0.42
N PHE A 82 15.14 2.76 0.78
CA PHE A 82 15.38 4.21 0.82
C PHE A 82 16.60 4.59 1.68
N ALA A 83 16.89 3.80 2.72
CA ALA A 83 18.10 4.00 3.54
C ALA A 83 19.40 4.05 2.71
N LYS A 84 19.47 3.31 1.60
CA LYS A 84 20.63 3.31 0.69
C LYS A 84 20.68 4.53 -0.26
N TRP A 85 19.57 5.24 -0.36
CA TRP A 85 19.38 6.39 -1.26
C TRP A 85 19.35 7.74 -0.53
N ARG A 86 19.37 7.74 0.81
CA ARG A 86 19.31 8.97 1.63
C ARG A 86 20.44 9.97 1.39
N GLU A 87 21.57 9.53 0.86
CA GLU A 87 22.79 10.33 0.69
C GLU A 87 23.13 10.60 -0.80
N ARG A 88 22.22 10.27 -1.72
CA ARG A 88 22.35 10.53 -3.16
C ARG A 88 21.34 11.56 -3.61
#